data_AF-A0A916A5T9-F1
#
_entry.id   AF-A0A916A5T9-F1
#
_cell.length_a   1.000
_cell.length_b   1.000
_cell.length_c   1.000
_cell.angle_alpha   90.00
_cell.angle_beta   90.00
_cell.angle_gamma   90.00
#
_symmetry.space_group_name_H-M   'P 1'
#
loop_
_entity.id
_entity.type
_entity.pdbx_description
1 polymer ?
#
loop_
_entity_poly.entity_id
_entity_poly.type
_entity_poly.pdbx_seq_one_letter_code
_entity_poly.pdbx_strand_id
1 'polypeptide(L)' 'MDGLDDDDGARHRARMQAACVDAQAALLGLPLAPEHRPGVLHYFGIAAAMAALVMEHPLEPGDEPAALFVPVSPEQR' A
#
# COMPACT_ATOMS: atom_id res chain seq x y z
N MET A 1 -0.09 33.67 2.57
CA MET A 1 1.15 32.88 2.44
C MET A 1 0.82 31.51 3.01
N ASP A 2 0.33 30.57 2.21
CA ASP A 2 -0.08 29.24 2.69
C ASP A 2 -0.20 28.22 1.54
N GLY A 3 0.80 28.20 0.64
CA GLY A 3 0.76 27.34 -0.56
C GLY A 3 2.12 26.76 -0.96
N LEU A 4 3.16 27.00 -0.17
CA LEU A 4 4.50 26.43 -0.38
C LEU A 4 4.69 25.10 0.38
N ASP A 5 3.96 24.89 1.49
CA ASP A 5 4.11 23.74 2.38
C ASP A 5 3.44 22.45 1.85
N ASP A 6 2.27 22.57 1.19
CA ASP A 6 1.56 21.42 0.62
C ASP A 6 2.34 20.72 -0.51
N ASP A 7 3.05 21.52 -1.30
CA ASP A 7 3.81 21.07 -2.47
C ASP A 7 5.09 20.34 -2.04
N ASP A 8 5.73 20.77 -0.95
CA ASP A 8 6.85 20.06 -0.33
C ASP A 8 6.40 18.73 0.30
N GLY A 9 5.24 18.71 0.96
CA GLY A 9 4.64 17.48 1.48
C GLY A 9 4.33 16.47 0.37
N ALA A 10 3.76 16.92 -0.74
CA ALA A 10 3.47 16.07 -1.90
C ALA A 10 4.76 15.50 -2.54
N ARG A 11 5.79 16.33 -2.70
CA ARG A 11 7.11 15.89 -3.16
C ARG A 11 7.73 14.85 -2.24
N HIS A 12 7.62 15.05 -0.93
CA HIS A 12 8.15 14.11 0.06
C HIS A 12 7.47 12.74 -0.05
N ARG A 13 6.13 12.72 -0.11
CA ARG A 13 5.37 11.47 -0.30
C ARG A 13 5.73 10.76 -1.59
N ALA A 14 5.84 11.49 -2.72
CA ALA A 14 6.22 10.91 -4.00
C ALA A 14 7.62 10.25 -3.97
N ARG A 15 8.60 10.89 -3.31
CA ARG A 15 9.94 10.32 -3.11
C ARG A 15 9.90 9.06 -2.25
N MET A 16 9.11 9.09 -1.16
CA MET A 16 8.95 7.94 -0.27
C MET A 16 8.29 6.76 -0.99
N GLN A 17 7.24 7.01 -1.77
CA GLN A 17 6.58 6.00 -2.60
C GLN A 17 7.55 5.36 -3.60
N ALA A 18 8.38 6.16 -4.28
CA ALA A 18 9.37 5.64 -5.21
C ALA A 18 10.39 4.73 -4.52
N ALA A 19 10.94 5.13 -3.38
CA ALA A 19 11.87 4.32 -2.62
C ALA A 19 11.23 3.01 -2.12
N CYS A 20 9.97 3.07 -1.68
CA CYS A 20 9.22 1.90 -1.23
C CYS A 20 9.01 0.90 -2.39
N VAL A 21 8.55 1.37 -3.55
CA VAL A 21 8.34 0.54 -4.74
C VAL A 21 9.63 -0.13 -5.20
N ASP A 22 10.73 0.63 -5.28
CA ASP A 22 12.02 0.07 -5.72
C ASP A 22 12.54 -0.99 -4.73
N ALA A 23 12.39 -0.77 -3.42
CA ALA A 23 12.77 -1.73 -2.39
C ALA A 23 11.89 -2.99 -2.40
N GLN A 24 10.57 -2.84 -2.56
CA GLN A 24 9.63 -3.96 -2.61
C GLN A 24 9.84 -4.82 -3.86
N ALA A 25 10.05 -4.19 -5.02
CA ALA A 25 10.36 -4.88 -6.27
C ALA A 25 11.62 -5.76 -6.14
N ALA A 26 12.67 -5.23 -5.51
CA ALA A 26 13.88 -5.99 -5.23
C ALA A 26 13.63 -7.15 -4.24
N LEU A 27 12.91 -6.89 -3.14
CA LEU A 27 12.60 -7.91 -2.12
C LEU A 27 11.77 -9.07 -2.68
N LEU A 28 10.80 -8.76 -3.55
CA LEU A 28 9.90 -9.75 -4.16
C LEU A 28 10.54 -10.47 -5.35
N GLY A 29 11.75 -10.07 -5.78
CA GLY A 29 12.37 -10.59 -7.00
C GLY A 29 11.57 -10.26 -8.26
N LEU A 30 10.85 -9.14 -8.27
CA LEU A 30 10.00 -8.69 -9.37
C LEU A 30 10.60 -7.44 -10.02
N PRO A 31 11.59 -7.57 -10.92
CA PRO A 31 12.25 -6.42 -11.52
C PRO A 31 11.27 -5.58 -12.36
N LEU A 32 11.27 -4.27 -12.14
CA LEU A 32 10.48 -3.33 -12.93
C LEU A 32 11.27 -2.90 -14.16
N ALA A 33 10.74 -3.19 -15.35
CA ALA A 33 11.26 -2.59 -16.57
C ALA A 33 11.14 -1.06 -16.48
N PRO A 34 12.12 -0.29 -16.97
CA PRO A 34 12.10 1.17 -16.91
C PRO A 34 10.82 1.79 -17.48
N GLU A 35 10.26 1.18 -18.52
CA GLU A 35 9.04 1.62 -19.20
C GLU A 35 7.79 1.45 -18.33
N HIS A 36 7.79 0.48 -17.41
CA HIS A 36 6.66 0.20 -16.52
C HIS A 36 6.71 1.04 -15.24
N ARG A 37 7.90 1.49 -14.82
CA ARG A 37 8.10 2.20 -13.54
C ARG A 37 7.20 3.44 -13.38
N PRO A 38 7.03 4.32 -14.39
CA PRO A 38 6.11 5.45 -14.26
C PRO A 38 4.67 5.03 -13.98
N GLY A 39 4.19 3.97 -14.64
CA GLY A 39 2.86 3.41 -14.42
C GLY A 39 2.70 2.83 -13.02
N VAL A 40 3.68 2.03 -12.57
CA VAL A 40 3.67 1.46 -11.22
C VAL A 40 3.62 2.56 -10.15
N LEU A 41 4.41 3.62 -10.27
CA LEU A 41 4.39 4.73 -9.32
C LEU A 41 3.03 5.45 -9.29
N HIS A 42 2.41 5.64 -10.46
CA HIS A 42 1.08 6.25 -10.55
C HIS A 42 0.02 5.42 -9.79
N TYR A 43 -0.08 4.12 -10.09
CA TYR A 43 -1.07 3.26 -9.46
C TYR A 43 -0.77 2.98 -7.99
N PHE A 44 0.51 2.90 -7.60
CA PHE A 44 0.92 2.81 -6.21
C PHE A 44 0.50 4.06 -5.43
N GLY A 45 0.60 5.25 -6.02
CA GLY A 45 0.10 6.50 -5.44
C GLY A 45 -1.41 6.46 -5.19
N ILE A 46 -2.21 5.94 -6.12
CA ILE A 46 -3.66 5.75 -5.96
C ILE A 46 -3.94 4.77 -4.81
N ALA A 47 -3.27 3.62 -4.79
CA ALA A 47 -3.42 2.64 -3.72
C ALA A 47 -3.05 3.21 -2.34
N ALA A 48 -1.99 4.02 -2.25
CA ALA A 48 -1.59 4.69 -1.02
C ALA A 48 -2.64 5.71 -0.54
N ALA A 49 -3.28 6.43 -1.46
CA ALA A 49 -4.38 7.34 -1.13
C ALA A 49 -5.61 6.56 -0.61
N MET A 50 -5.93 5.42 -1.21
CA MET A 50 -7.00 4.54 -0.72
C MET A 50 -6.66 3.95 0.66
N ALA A 51 -5.41 3.52 0.86
CA ALA A 51 -4.95 3.00 2.14
C ALA A 51 -5.09 4.05 3.25
N ALA A 52 -4.81 5.32 2.98
CA ALA A 52 -5.02 6.39 3.96
C ALA A 52 -6.48 6.43 4.46
N LEU A 53 -7.46 6.31 3.56
CA LEU A 53 -8.89 6.28 3.93
C LEU A 53 -9.24 5.07 4.80
N VAL A 54 -8.69 3.89 4.48
CA VAL A 54 -8.94 2.67 5.25
C VAL A 54 -8.32 2.76 6.66
N MET A 55 -7.12 3.34 6.76
CA MET A 55 -6.39 3.49 8.02
C MET A 55 -7.00 4.52 8.98
N GLU A 56 -7.96 5.33 8.53
CA GLU A 56 -8.71 6.26 9.40
C GLU A 56 -9.73 5.55 10.31
N HIS A 57 -10.07 4.29 10.01
CA HIS A 57 -10.98 3.52 10.85
C HIS A 57 -10.25 2.99 12.10
N PRO A 58 -10.81 3.21 13.31
CA PRO A 58 -10.22 2.67 14.53
C PRO A 58 -10.29 1.13 14.51
N LEU A 59 -9.22 0.50 14.99
CA LEU A 59 -9.15 -0.94 15.21
C LEU A 59 -8.85 -1.22 16.68
N GLU A 60 -9.63 -2.08 17.29
CA GLU A 60 -9.40 -2.62 18.62
C GLU A 60 -8.64 -3.95 18.54
N PRO A 61 -7.88 -4.36 19.58
CA PRO A 61 -7.16 -5.63 19.57
C PRO A 61 -8.03 -6.89 19.36
N GLY A 62 -9.35 -6.77 19.54
CA GLY A 62 -10.32 -7.85 19.31
C GLY A 62 -10.97 -7.83 17.93
N ASP A 63 -10.62 -6.89 17.05
CA ASP A 63 -11.14 -6.87 15.68
C ASP A 63 -10.50 -7.99 14.85
N GLU A 64 -11.36 -8.90 14.38
CA GLU A 64 -10.95 -10.06 13.61
C GLU A 64 -11.04 -9.83 12.10
N PRO A 65 -10.19 -10.48 11.28
CA PRO A 65 -10.35 -10.48 9.83
C PRO A 65 -11.72 -11.02 9.40
N ALA A 66 -12.29 -10.44 8.35
CA ALA A 66 -13.59 -10.89 7.81
C ALA A 66 -13.59 -12.37 7.39
N ALA A 67 -12.45 -12.87 6.90
CA ALA A 67 -12.26 -14.26 6.56
C ALA A 67 -11.55 -14.99 7.71
N LEU A 68 -12.23 -15.95 8.32
CA LEU A 68 -11.66 -16.83 9.35
C LEU A 68 -11.41 -18.22 8.77
N PHE A 69 -10.30 -18.82 9.18
CA PHE A 69 -10.06 -20.23 8.94
C PHE A 69 -10.99 -21.06 9.82
N VAL A 70 -11.80 -21.93 9.19
CA VAL A 70 -12.64 -22.91 9.88
C VAL A 70 -12.13 -24.31 9.50
N PRO A 71 -11.57 -25.08 10.44
CA PRO A 71 -11.17 -26.45 10.18
C PRO A 71 -12.36 -27.27 9.69
N VAL A 72 -12.17 -28.05 8.62
CA VAL A 72 -13.13 -29.10 8.24
C VAL A 72 -12.81 -30.37 9.02
N SER A 73 -13.82 -30.97 9.65
CA SER A 73 -13.65 -32.28 10.30
C SER A 73 -13.62 -33.40 9.24
N PRO A 74 -12.98 -34.56 9.52
CA PRO A 74 -12.97 -35.70 8.60
C PRO A 74 -14.36 -36.19 8.19
N GLU A 75 -15.38 -35.92 9.02
CA GLU A 75 -16.78 -36.31 8.86
C GLU A 75 -17.52 -35.43 7.85
N GLN A 76 -16.91 -34.30 7.45
CA GLN A 76 -17.46 -33.29 6.55
C GLN A 76 -16.82 -33.32 5.14
N ARG A 77 -15.98 -34.33 4.83
CA ARG A 77 -15.37 -34.54 3.50
C ARG A 77 -16.20 -35.51 2.68
#